data_AF-A0A5Q0EGP3-F1
#
_entry.id   AF-A0A5Q0EGP3-F1
#
_cell.length_a   1.000
_cell.length_b   1.000
_cell.length_c   1.000
_cell.angle_alpha   90.00
_cell.angle_beta   90.00
_cell.angle_gamma   90.00
#
_symmetry.space_group_name_H-M   'P 1'
#
loop_
_entity.id
_entity.type
_entity.pdbx_description
1 polymer ?
#
loop_
_entity_poly.entity_id
_entity_poly.type
_entity_poly.pdbx_seq_one_letter_code
_entity_poly.pdbx_strand_id
1 'polypeptide(L)'
;MIIDNIPVEQTLESVRRQLDEEKNLSPALRESLELLLTLTTLLLNRLGLNSRNSSKPPSTDPNRKKAGKNGNNNTPGAQKGHTGHHLELVHGCGWCMTWTRPRSSAPVVQS
;
A
#
# COMPACT_ATOMS: atom_id res chain seq x y z
N MET A 1 6.89 -16.58 -5.28
CA MET A 1 5.50 -16.54 -4.77
C MET A 1 5.26 -17.82 -3.98
N ILE A 2 4.70 -17.73 -2.77
CA ILE A 2 4.35 -18.92 -1.96
C ILE A 2 2.82 -18.98 -1.87
N ILE A 3 2.24 -20.09 -2.35
CA ILE A 3 0.81 -20.37 -2.23
C ILE A 3 0.70 -21.66 -1.42
N ASP A 4 -0.04 -21.65 -0.32
CA ASP A 4 -0.27 -22.83 0.53
C ASP A 4 1.02 -23.62 0.88
N ASN A 5 2.08 -22.87 1.21
CA ASN A 5 3.41 -23.40 1.56
C ASN A 5 4.18 -24.07 0.40
N ILE A 6 3.75 -23.86 -0.85
CA ILE A 6 4.41 -24.36 -2.06
C ILE A 6 5.16 -23.20 -2.74
N PRO A 7 6.49 -23.34 -2.96
CA PRO A 7 7.25 -22.39 -3.76
C PRO A 7 6.90 -22.61 -5.24
N VAL A 8 6.09 -21.70 -5.78
CA VAL A 8 5.49 -21.84 -7.11
C VAL A 8 6.56 -21.84 -8.22
N GLU A 9 7.55 -20.96 -8.14
CA GLU A 9 8.62 -20.86 -9.14
C GLU A 9 9.50 -22.12 -9.18
N GLN A 10 9.87 -22.66 -8.02
CA GLN A 10 10.68 -23.88 -7.93
C GLN A 10 9.92 -25.11 -8.45
N THR A 11 8.60 -25.12 -8.25
CA THR A 11 7.73 -26.19 -8.75
C THR A 11 7.63 -26.12 -10.27
N LEU A 12 7.48 -24.94 -10.85
CA LEU A 12 7.48 -24.74 -12.30
C LEU A 12 8.81 -25.17 -12.97
N GLU A 13 9.95 -24.85 -12.36
CA GLU A 13 11.26 -25.31 -12.83
C GLU A 13 11.40 -26.83 -12.77
N SER A 14 10.92 -27.45 -11.69
CA SER A 14 10.94 -28.90 -11.53
C SER A 14 10.09 -29.60 -12.59
N VAL A 15 8.89 -29.08 -12.87
CA VAL A 15 8.00 -29.62 -13.91
C VAL A 15 8.63 -29.49 -15.30
N ARG A 16 9.27 -28.36 -15.62
CA ARG A 16 9.99 -28.19 -16.90
C ARG A 16 11.10 -29.21 -17.05
N ARG A 17 11.90 -29.43 -16.00
CA ARG A 17 12.96 -30.44 -16.01
C ARG A 17 12.42 -31.85 -16.27
N GLN A 18 11.30 -32.21 -15.62
CA GLN A 18 10.65 -33.50 -15.83
C GLN A 18 10.17 -33.67 -17.28
N LEU A 19 9.62 -32.62 -17.89
CA LEU A 19 9.20 -32.65 -19.29
C LEU A 19 10.37 -32.80 -20.28
N ASP A 20 11.57 -32.32 -19.93
CA ASP A 20 12.78 -32.49 -20.75
C ASP A 20 13.42 -33.88 -20.59
N GLU A 21 13.26 -34.50 -19.43
CA GLU A 21 13.73 -35.87 -19.16
C GLU A 21 12.86 -36.93 -19.88
N GLU A 22 11.58 -36.64 -20.11
CA GLU A 22 10.66 -37.54 -20.81
C GLU A 22 10.83 -37.51 -22.34
N LYS A 23 11.54 -38.50 -22.87
CA LYS A 23 11.84 -38.64 -24.31
C LYS A 23 10.72 -39.28 -25.14
N ASN A 24 9.70 -39.87 -24.50
CA ASN A 24 8.67 -40.68 -25.17
C ASN A 24 7.32 -39.97 -25.34
N LEU A 25 7.28 -38.65 -25.15
CA LEU A 25 6.06 -37.87 -25.31
C LEU A 25 5.78 -37.55 -26.78
N SER A 26 4.50 -37.62 -27.16
CA SER A 26 4.07 -37.12 -28.47
C SER A 26 4.43 -35.63 -28.59
N PRO A 27 5.04 -35.19 -29.71
CA PRO A 27 5.42 -33.80 -29.90
C PRO A 27 4.26 -32.83 -29.66
N ALA A 28 3.05 -33.18 -30.13
CA ALA A 28 1.86 -32.36 -29.93
C ALA A 28 1.47 -32.19 -28.45
N LEU A 29 1.68 -33.24 -27.63
CA LEU A 29 1.40 -33.20 -26.20
C LEU A 29 2.42 -32.34 -25.46
N ARG A 30 3.71 -32.46 -25.81
CA ARG A 30 4.79 -31.64 -25.22
C ARG A 30 4.53 -30.16 -25.42
N GLU A 31 4.22 -29.75 -26.66
CA GLU A 31 3.90 -28.37 -27.00
C GLU A 31 2.66 -27.85 -26.24
N SER A 32 1.62 -28.69 -26.11
CA SER A 32 0.41 -28.30 -25.39
C SER A 32 0.65 -28.03 -23.90
N LEU A 33 1.53 -28.81 -23.27
CA LEU A 33 1.91 -28.65 -21.87
C LEU A 33 2.80 -27.43 -21.66
N GLU A 34 3.76 -27.19 -22.56
CA GLU A 34 4.59 -25.98 -22.53
C GLU A 34 3.75 -24.70 -22.67
N LEU A 35 2.76 -24.69 -23.56
CA LEU A 35 1.81 -23.57 -23.69
C LEU A 35 1.00 -23.34 -22.41
N LEU A 36 0.51 -24.42 -21.78
CA LEU A 36 -0.23 -24.32 -20.52
C LEU A 36 0.65 -23.77 -19.39
N LEU A 37 1.88 -24.25 -19.25
CA LEU A 37 2.89 -23.76 -18.31
C LEU A 37 3.17 -22.26 -18.52
N THR A 38 3.28 -21.84 -19.77
CA THR A 38 3.50 -20.44 -20.15
C THR A 38 2.31 -19.57 -19.74
N LEU A 39 1.08 -20.02 -20.02
CA LEU A 39 -0.14 -19.33 -19.61
C LEU A 39 -0.24 -19.21 -18.09
N THR A 40 0.04 -20.27 -17.34
CA THR A 40 0.05 -20.22 -15.86
C THR A 40 1.08 -19.22 -15.34
N THR A 41 2.27 -19.17 -15.94
CA THR A 41 3.32 -18.21 -15.56
C THR A 41 2.86 -16.77 -15.79
N LEU A 42 2.20 -16.50 -16.91
CA LEU A 42 1.66 -15.18 -17.23
C LEU A 42 0.54 -14.75 -16.27
N LEU A 43 -0.36 -15.68 -15.91
CA LEU A 43 -1.41 -15.43 -14.92
C LEU A 43 -0.83 -15.16 -13.52
N LEU A 44 0.17 -15.94 -13.10
CA LEU A 44 0.86 -15.75 -11.82
C LEU A 44 1.57 -14.40 -11.76
N ASN A 45 2.24 -13.99 -12.84
CA ASN A 45 2.83 -12.66 -12.95
C ASN A 45 1.77 -11.56 -12.80
N ARG A 46 0.62 -11.70 -13.44
CA ARG A 46 -0.50 -10.75 -13.30
C ARG A 46 -1.06 -10.71 -11.88
N LEU A 47 -1.15 -11.85 -11.19
CA LEU A 47 -1.61 -11.93 -9.80
C LEU A 47 -0.58 -11.38 -8.80
N GLY A 48 0.72 -11.59 -9.05
CA GLY A 48 1.82 -11.08 -8.24
C GLY A 48 2.03 -9.57 -8.38
N LEU A 49 1.53 -8.95 -9.45
CA LEU A 49 1.57 -7.50 -9.68
C LEU A 49 0.51 -6.71 -8.89
N ASN A 50 -0.24 -7.35 -7.99
CA ASN A 50 -1.26 -6.68 -7.19
C ASN A 50 -0.64 -5.77 -6.10
N SER A 51 -0.43 -4.52 -6.51
CA SER A 51 -0.67 -3.21 -5.85
C SER A 51 -0.19 -2.90 -4.42
N ARG A 52 0.44 -3.82 -3.68
CA ARG A 52 1.12 -3.47 -2.41
C ARG A 52 2.40 -2.63 -2.57
N ASN A 53 2.73 -2.24 -3.80
CA ASN A 53 3.84 -1.33 -4.11
C ASN A 53 3.43 0.14 -4.31
N SER A 54 2.25 0.56 -3.85
CA SER A 54 1.88 1.99 -3.81
C SER A 54 1.66 2.45 -2.37
N SER A 55 2.65 2.19 -1.50
CA SER A 55 2.65 2.65 -0.10
C SER A 55 2.86 4.17 0.03
N LYS A 56 3.15 4.87 -1.07
CA LYS A 56 3.28 6.32 -1.12
C LYS A 56 2.08 6.90 -1.87
N PRO A 57 1.10 7.49 -1.15
CA PRO A 57 0.03 8.21 -1.82
C PRO A 57 0.62 9.39 -2.60
N PRO A 58 -0.01 9.81 -3.72
CA PRO A 58 0.46 10.94 -4.55
C PRO A 58 0.56 12.27 -3.77
N SER A 59 0.01 12.33 -2.56
CA SER A 59 0.12 13.46 -1.63
C SER A 59 1.49 13.57 -0.92
N THR A 60 2.33 12.53 -0.98
CA THR A 60 3.64 12.47 -0.31
C THR A 60 4.78 12.93 -1.21
N ASP A 61 4.50 13.36 -2.44
CA ASP A 61 5.51 13.89 -3.35
C ASP A 61 6.20 15.14 -2.75
N PRO A 62 7.52 15.10 -2.47
CA PRO A 62 8.26 16.22 -1.87
C PRO A 62 8.28 17.48 -2.75
N ASN A 63 8.09 17.32 -4.05
CA ASN A 63 8.16 18.37 -5.06
C ASN A 63 6.77 18.86 -5.50
N ARG A 64 5.70 18.43 -4.81
CA ARG A 64 4.34 18.89 -5.09
C ARG A 64 4.20 20.36 -4.71
N LYS A 65 3.99 21.22 -5.72
CA LYS A 65 3.50 22.60 -5.52
C LYS A 65 2.11 22.56 -4.87
N LYS A 66 2.04 22.72 -3.54
CA LYS A 66 0.76 22.92 -2.84
C LYS A 66 0.26 24.33 -3.14
N ALA A 67 -0.88 24.46 -3.81
CA ALA A 67 -1.58 25.74 -3.87
C ALA A 67 -2.03 26.11 -2.44
N GLY A 68 -1.64 27.29 -1.97
CA GLY A 68 -2.13 27.82 -0.71
C GLY A 68 -3.63 28.02 -0.79
N LYS A 69 -4.39 27.50 0.18
CA LYS A 69 -5.80 27.87 0.32
C LYS A 69 -5.86 29.29 0.87
N ASN A 70 -6.65 30.16 0.25
CA ASN A 70 -6.99 31.46 0.85
C ASN A 70 -7.63 31.20 2.22
N GLY A 71 -7.10 31.86 3.25
CA GLY A 71 -7.60 31.75 4.61
C GLY A 71 -9.09 32.07 4.64
N ASN A 72 -9.87 31.06 4.97
CA ASN A 72 -11.30 31.17 5.18
C ASN A 72 -11.52 31.24 6.70
N ASN A 73 -12.37 32.15 7.18
CA ASN A 73 -12.75 32.24 8.60
C ASN A 73 -13.50 31.00 9.13
N ASN A 74 -13.76 30.00 8.30
CA ASN A 74 -14.36 28.74 8.69
C ASN A 74 -13.37 27.90 9.48
N THR A 75 -13.83 27.40 10.63
CA THR A 75 -13.11 26.44 11.46
C THR A 75 -12.81 25.17 10.67
N PRO A 76 -11.54 24.72 10.59
CA PRO A 76 -11.19 23.47 9.93
C PRO A 76 -11.74 22.28 10.72
N GLY A 77 -12.53 21.42 10.06
CA GLY A 77 -12.72 20.03 10.48
C GLY A 77 -13.64 19.74 11.66
N ALA A 78 -14.49 20.68 12.09
CA ALA A 78 -15.50 20.42 13.12
C ALA A 78 -16.90 20.31 12.50
N GLN A 79 -17.55 19.14 12.63
CA GLN A 79 -18.97 19.01 12.31
C GLN A 79 -19.78 19.79 13.36
N LYS A 80 -20.66 20.69 12.90
CA LYS A 80 -21.49 21.53 13.78
C LYS A 80 -22.42 20.63 14.60
N GLY A 81 -22.31 20.66 15.93
CA GLY A 81 -23.12 19.87 16.86
C GLY A 81 -22.49 18.57 17.37
N HIS A 82 -21.28 18.20 16.93
CA HIS A 82 -20.55 17.08 17.52
C HIS A 82 -19.58 17.55 18.60
N THR A 83 -19.70 16.95 19.79
CA THR A 83 -18.71 17.11 20.86
C THR A 83 -17.42 16.41 20.43
N GLY A 84 -16.33 17.17 20.33
CA GLY A 84 -15.01 16.60 20.04
C GLY A 84 -14.50 15.80 21.24
N HIS A 85 -14.10 14.55 21.03
CA HIS A 85 -13.39 13.76 22.04
C HIS A 85 -11.88 13.92 21.83
N HIS A 86 -11.16 14.28 22.89
CA HIS A 86 -9.71 14.35 22.92
C HIS A 86 -9.18 13.30 23.91
N LEU A 87 -8.10 12.62 23.56
CA LEU A 87 -7.41 11.68 24.45
C LEU A 87 -6.49 12.46 25.41
N GLU A 88 -6.64 12.26 26.71
CA GLU A 88 -5.74 12.87 27.69
C GLU A 88 -4.34 12.29 27.57
N LEU A 89 -3.32 13.14 27.70
CA LEU A 89 -1.92 12.72 27.67
C LEU A 89 -1.63 11.89 28.91
N VAL A 90 -1.37 10.59 28.72
CA VAL A 90 -0.84 9.72 29.76
C VAL A 90 0.62 10.10 30.03
N HIS A 91 0.91 10.58 31.23
CA HIS A 91 2.27 10.85 31.70
C HIS A 91 3.05 9.53 31.83
N GLY A 92 3.67 9.07 30.75
CA GLY A 92 4.41 7.81 30.83
C GLY A 92 5.10 7.29 29.58
N CYS A 93 5.32 8.07 28.53
CA CYS A 93 6.17 7.62 27.43
C CYS A 93 7.16 8.70 27.04
N GLY A 94 8.44 8.40 27.30
CA GLY A 94 9.57 9.25 26.94
C GLY A 94 9.53 9.56 25.44
N TRP A 95 9.70 10.83 25.14
CA TRP A 95 9.69 11.45 23.81
C TRP A 95 8.32 11.70 23.20
N CYS A 96 7.76 12.87 23.48
CA CYS A 96 6.86 13.55 22.56
C CYS A 96 7.16 15.06 22.57
N MET A 97 7.66 15.58 21.44
CA MET A 97 7.88 17.01 21.24
C MET A 97 6.53 17.75 21.30
N THR A 98 6.41 18.71 22.21
CA THR A 98 5.22 19.55 22.33
C THR A 98 5.18 20.55 21.18
N TRP A 99 4.25 20.38 20.24
CA TRP A 99 3.83 21.46 19.34
C TRP A 99 2.62 22.16 19.95
N THR A 100 2.86 23.18 20.78
CA THR A 100 1.81 24.06 21.29
C THR A 100 1.44 25.08 20.21
N ARG A 101 0.27 24.90 19.58
CA ARG A 101 -0.36 25.96 18.77
C ARG A 101 -1.30 26.74 19.69
N PRO A 102 -1.02 28.03 20.01
CA PRO A 102 -1.87 28.78 20.94
C PRO A 102 -3.29 28.93 20.38
N ARG A 103 -4.27 28.66 21.24
CA ARG A 103 -5.68 28.96 21.02
C ARG A 103 -5.79 30.48 20.91
N SER A 104 -6.34 30.97 19.81
CA SER A 104 -6.60 32.39 19.59
C SER A 104 -7.54 32.94 20.68
N SER A 105 -6.99 33.51 21.74
CA SER A 105 -7.66 34.51 22.56
C SER A 105 -7.30 35.87 21.98
N ALA A 106 -8.26 36.50 21.29
CA ALA A 106 -8.15 37.90 20.92
C ALA A 106 -8.03 38.75 22.21
N PRO A 107 -7.15 39.76 22.27
CA PRO A 107 -7.11 40.67 23.41
C PRO A 107 -8.38 41.54 23.41
N VAL A 108 -9.11 41.51 24.53
CA VAL A 108 -10.12 42.53 24.85
C VAL A 108 -9.37 43.81 25.22
N VAL A 109 -9.53 44.84 24.41
CA VAL A 109 -9.16 46.23 24.74
C VAL A 109 -10.12 46.70 25.84
N GLN A 110 -9.59 47.05 27.01
CA GLN A 110 -10.34 47.82 28.02
C GLN A 110 -10.16 49.32 27.72
N SER A 111 -11.28 50.04 27.70
CA SER A 111 -11.34 51.50 27.68
C SER A 111 -11.24 52.07 29.09
#